data_AF-U7QC97-F1
#
_entry.id   AF-U7QC97-F1
#
_cell.length_a   1.000
_cell.length_b   1.000
_cell.length_c   1.000
_cell.angle_alpha   90.00
_cell.angle_beta   90.00
_cell.angle_gamma   90.00
#
_symmetry.space_group_name_H-M   'P 1'
#
loop_
_entity.id
_entity.type
_entity.pdbx_description
1 polymer ?
#
loop_
_entity_poly.entity_id
_entity_poly.type
_entity_poly.pdbx_seq_one_letter_code
_entity_poly.pdbx_strand_id
1 'polypeptide(L)' 'MSLDLHPEITLTSVSDWLASEVPFSGEYQPGTWVKLRELPNPYSHDEALLLCENAANQWIAWIPDHGETILGRHQFFR' A
#
# COMPACT_ATOMS: atom_id res chain seq x y z
N MET A 1 -19.53 27.72 35.38
CA MET A 1 -20.75 26.99 34.97
C MET A 1 -20.93 27.37 33.50
N SER A 2 -20.75 26.56 32.47
CA SER A 2 -20.60 25.12 32.25
C SER A 2 -19.57 24.99 31.11
N LEU A 3 -18.61 24.07 31.22
CA LEU A 3 -17.80 23.63 30.09
C LEU A 3 -18.62 22.52 29.43
N ASP A 4 -19.43 22.87 28.44
CA ASP A 4 -20.20 21.87 27.71
C ASP A 4 -19.25 21.00 26.88
N LEU A 5 -19.23 19.72 27.25
CA LEU A 5 -18.56 18.62 26.57
C LEU A 5 -18.99 18.57 25.10
N HIS A 6 -18.02 18.40 24.20
CA HIS A 6 -18.24 17.85 22.86
C HIS A 6 -18.98 16.51 22.96
N PRO A 7 -19.90 16.22 22.03
CA PRO A 7 -19.58 15.25 20.97
C PRO A 7 -20.28 15.67 19.66
N GLU A 8 -19.82 15.38 18.45
CA GLU A 8 -19.71 14.06 17.83
C GLU A 8 -18.89 14.27 16.54
N ILE A 9 -17.78 13.56 16.41
CA ILE A 9 -17.14 13.39 15.10
C ILE A 9 -18.07 12.47 14.33
N THR A 10 -19.00 13.03 13.57
CA THR A 10 -19.88 12.25 12.70
C THR A 10 -18.99 11.53 11.68
N LEU A 11 -19.08 10.20 11.64
CA LEU A 11 -18.36 9.29 10.74
C LEU A 11 -18.54 9.60 9.24
N THR A 12 -19.31 10.62 8.89
CA THR A 12 -19.56 11.13 7.54
C THR A 12 -18.52 12.12 7.03
N SER A 13 -17.65 12.69 7.89
CA SER A 13 -16.64 13.69 7.48
C SER A 13 -15.31 13.07 7.01
N VAL A 14 -14.99 11.86 7.45
CA VAL A 14 -13.75 11.18 7.03
C VAL A 14 -13.76 10.82 5.53
N SER A 15 -14.95 10.58 4.97
CA SER A 15 -15.12 10.17 3.57
C SER A 15 -14.83 11.28 2.56
N ASP A 16 -14.99 12.55 2.95
CA ASP A 16 -14.80 13.70 2.06
C ASP A 16 -13.31 13.97 1.78
N TRP A 17 -12.43 13.65 2.75
CA TRP A 17 -10.97 13.71 2.55
C TRP A 17 -10.40 12.45 1.91
N LEU A 18 -11.04 11.29 2.09
CA LEU A 18 -10.69 10.05 1.37
C LEU A 18 -11.07 10.11 -0.12
N ALA A 19 -12.08 10.90 -0.50
CA ALA A 19 -12.48 11.06 -1.90
C ALA A 19 -11.45 11.81 -2.77
N SER A 20 -10.45 12.45 -2.16
CA SER A 20 -9.35 13.14 -2.86
C SER A 20 -8.14 12.24 -3.09
N GLU A 21 -8.08 11.08 -2.42
CA GLU A 21 -7.03 10.08 -2.63
C GLU A 21 -7.44 9.14 -3.77
N VAL A 22 -7.11 9.62 -4.97
CA VAL A 22 -6.91 8.95 -6.27
C VAL A 22 -6.84 7.40 -6.17
N PRO A 23 -7.48 6.71 -7.13
CA PRO A 23 -8.12 5.42 -6.94
C PRO A 23 -7.10 4.35 -6.57
N PHE A 24 -7.40 3.59 -5.52
CA PHE A 24 -6.89 2.24 -5.35
C PHE A 24 -7.05 1.51 -6.69
N SER A 25 -5.95 1.35 -7.43
CA SER A 25 -5.98 0.63 -8.69
C SER A 25 -6.14 -0.82 -8.28
N GLY A 26 -7.38 -1.33 -8.32
CA GLY A 26 -7.76 -2.68 -7.90
C GLY A 26 -7.14 -3.81 -8.72
N GLU A 27 -6.05 -3.55 -9.44
CA GLU A 27 -5.26 -4.52 -10.21
C GLU A 27 -4.48 -5.47 -9.30
N TYR A 28 -4.11 -5.04 -8.09
CA TYR A 28 -3.31 -5.82 -7.15
C TYR A 28 -3.97 -5.90 -5.77
N GLN A 29 -3.83 -7.05 -5.11
CA GLN A 29 -4.37 -7.30 -3.78
C GLN A 29 -3.25 -7.71 -2.82
N PRO A 30 -3.33 -7.31 -1.53
CA PRO A 30 -2.53 -7.88 -0.46
C PRO A 30 -2.50 -9.41 -0.52
N GLY A 31 -1.34 -10.01 -0.25
CA GLY A 31 -1.14 -11.47 -0.33
C GLY A 31 -0.89 -12.00 -1.74
N THR A 32 -0.75 -11.12 -2.75
CA THR A 32 -0.43 -11.53 -4.12
C THR A 32 1.08 -11.60 -4.33
N TRP A 33 1.55 -12.72 -4.86
CA TRP A 33 2.91 -12.84 -5.39
C TRP A 33 3.01 -12.19 -6.77
N VAL A 34 4.04 -11.36 -6.98
CA VAL A 34 4.35 -10.67 -8.23
C VAL A 34 5.81 -10.90 -8.62
N LYS A 35 6.11 -10.80 -9.91
CA LYS A 35 7.48 -10.88 -10.43
C LYS A 35 8.09 -9.49 -10.53
N LEU A 36 9.32 -9.37 -10.07
CA LEU A 36 10.15 -8.18 -10.17
C LEU A 36 10.76 -8.09 -11.56
N ARG A 37 10.83 -6.88 -12.11
CA ARG A 37 11.54 -6.60 -13.36
C ARG A 37 13.06 -6.60 -13.18
N GLU A 38 13.51 -6.17 -12.00
CA GLU A 38 14.91 -6.07 -11.63
C GLU A 38 15.10 -6.60 -10.22
N LEU A 39 16.21 -7.30 -10.01
CA LEU A 39 16.58 -7.82 -8.69
C LEU A 39 17.20 -6.71 -7.84
N PRO A 40 16.78 -6.53 -6.58
CA PRO A 40 17.38 -5.52 -5.72
C PRO A 40 18.82 -5.87 -5.33
N ASN A 41 19.18 -7.16 -5.30
CA ASN A 41 20.56 -7.64 -5.21
C ASN A 41 20.71 -9.03 -5.86
N PRO A 42 21.94 -9.51 -6.15
CA PRO A 42 22.18 -10.79 -6.83
C PRO A 42 21.72 -12.05 -6.10
N TYR A 43 21.38 -11.96 -4.81
CA TYR A 43 20.95 -13.07 -3.97
C TYR A 43 19.45 -13.05 -3.70
N SER A 44 18.75 -12.02 -4.17
CA SER A 44 17.30 -11.88 -3.98
C SER A 44 16.55 -12.78 -4.94
N HIS A 45 15.37 -13.21 -4.54
CA HIS A 45 14.43 -13.81 -5.47
C HIS A 45 13.82 -12.74 -6.39
N ASP A 46 13.41 -13.14 -7.59
CA ASP A 46 12.72 -12.31 -8.57
C ASP A 46 11.21 -12.22 -8.31
N GLU A 47 10.74 -12.74 -7.17
CA GLU A 47 9.35 -12.69 -6.75
C GLU A 47 9.21 -11.93 -5.42
N ALA A 48 8.11 -11.19 -5.30
CA ALA A 48 7.76 -10.42 -4.12
C ALA A 48 6.31 -10.67 -3.72
N LEU A 49 6.06 -10.77 -2.41
CA LEU A 49 4.72 -10.82 -1.84
C LEU A 49 4.24 -9.40 -1.54
N LEU A 50 3.19 -8.95 -2.21
CA LEU A 50 2.56 -7.66 -1.91
C LEU A 50 1.87 -7.74 -0.54
N LEU A 51 2.23 -6.86 0.39
CA LEU A 51 1.67 -6.82 1.74
C LEU A 51 0.52 -5.82 1.84
N CYS A 52 0.76 -4.58 1.40
CA CYS A 52 -0.27 -3.54 1.32
C CYS A 52 0.14 -2.42 0.36
N GLU A 53 -0.85 -1.66 -0.12
CA GLU A 53 -0.60 -0.43 -0.84
C GLU A 53 -0.24 0.67 0.17
N ASN A 54 0.91 1.31 -0.03
CA ASN A 54 1.39 2.40 0.83
C ASN A 54 0.90 3.76 0.32
N ALA A 55 0.88 3.94 -1.00
CA ALA A 55 0.43 5.14 -1.69
C ALA A 55 0.08 4.77 -3.14
N ALA A 56 -0.48 5.73 -3.90
CA ALA A 56 -0.79 5.52 -5.30
C ALA A 56 0.42 4.95 -6.08
N ASN A 57 0.24 3.76 -6.66
CA ASN A 57 1.27 3.01 -7.40
C ASN A 57 2.51 2.60 -6.58
N GLN A 58 2.41 2.56 -5.24
CA GLN A 58 3.48 2.11 -4.35
C GLN A 58 2.97 1.04 -3.39
N TRP A 59 3.69 -0.06 -3.32
CA TRP A 59 3.34 -1.22 -2.51
C TRP A 59 4.46 -1.56 -1.54
N ILE A 60 4.10 -1.83 -0.30
CA ILE A 60 5.00 -2.54 0.62
C ILE A 60 4.95 -4.00 0.22
N ALA A 61 6.13 -4.58 -0.02
CA ALA A 61 6.28 -5.95 -0.44
C ALA A 61 7.41 -6.64 0.31
N TRP A 62 7.33 -7.97 0.42
CA TRP A 62 8.39 -8.79 0.97
C TRP A 62 9.04 -9.64 -0.11
N ILE A 63 10.36 -9.57 -0.21
CA ILE A 63 11.16 -10.35 -1.16
C ILE A 63 11.96 -11.39 -0.36
N PRO A 64 11.87 -12.70 -0.68
CA PRO A 64 12.73 -13.71 -0.07
C PRO A 64 14.22 -13.35 -0.20
N ASP A 65 14.96 -13.52 0.90
CA ASP A 65 16.40 -13.20 1.02
C ASP A 65 16.78 -11.72 0.91
N HIS A 66 15.81 -10.82 0.81
CA HIS A 66 16.00 -9.37 0.86
C HIS A 66 15.24 -8.70 2.01
N GLY A 67 14.01 -9.14 2.29
CA GLY A 67 13.15 -8.59 3.32
C GLY A 67 12.06 -7.66 2.79
N GLU A 68 11.54 -6.80 3.66
CA GLU A 68 10.51 -5.81 3.33
C GLU A 68 11.10 -4.63 2.56
N THR A 69 10.41 -4.20 1.50
CA THR A 69 10.79 -3.06 0.67
C THR A 69 9.57 -2.37 0.07
N ILE A 70 9.77 -1.17 -0.46
CA ILE A 70 8.74 -0.41 -1.18
C ILE A 70 8.95 -0.60 -2.67
N LEU A 71 7.94 -1.13 -3.35
CA LEU A 71 7.93 -1.32 -4.79
C LEU A 71 7.02 -0.31 -5.48
N GLY A 72 7.54 0.35 -6.51
CA GLY A 72 6.69 1.07 -7.46
C GLY A 72 6.00 0.12 -8.42
N ARG A 73 4.78 0.43 -8.89
CA ARG A 73 4.02 -0.38 -9.87
C ARG A 73 4.88 -0.79 -11.07
N HIS A 74 5.73 0.11 -11.57
CA HIS A 74 6.59 -0.17 -12.71
C HIS A 74 7.65 -1.24 -12.45
N GLN A 75 7.97 -1.57 -11.20
CA GLN A 75 9.03 -2.52 -10.83
C GLN A 75 8.57 -3.97 -10.82
N PHE A 76 7.26 -4.23 -10.95
CA PHE A 76 6.72 -5.58 -10.94
C PHE A 76 5.60 -5.78 -11.96
N PHE A 77 5.23 -7.05 -12.14
CA PHE A 77 4.12 -7.50 -12.97
C PHE A 77 3.59 -8.83 -12.45
N ARG A 78 2.44 -9.27 -12.96
CA ARG A 78 1.90 -10.62 -12.71
C ARG A 78 2.21 -11.52 -13.91
#